data_AF-A0A970EZF0-F1
#
_entry.id   AF-A0A970EZF0-F1
#
_cell.length_a   1.000
_cell.length_b   1.000
_cell.length_c   1.000
_cell.angle_alpha   90.00
_cell.angle_beta   90.00
_cell.angle_gamma   90.00
#
_symmetry.space_group_name_H-M   'P 1'
#
loop_
_entity.id
_entity.type
_entity.pdbx_description
1 polymer ?
#
loop_
_entity_poly.entity_id
_entity_poly.type
_entity_poly.pdbx_seq_one_letter_code
_entity_poly.pdbx_strand_id
1 'polypeptide(L)'
;MLERKKGFTLIELLAVIVVLAILMVIAIPLVLNTIEDAKKGAFKSSAYGMVKAAELEYTKQVMQGNQVNEIIYTYEDGEETSSINKELEIKGEKPKNGEIRINKEGEVALAIHDGTYCAKKNYKEEEIEITEVSEKSVK
;
A
#
# COMPACT_ATOMS: atom_id res chain seq x y z
N MET A 1 -45.86 -37.44 -27.86
CA MET A 1 -44.68 -38.03 -27.18
C MET A 1 -44.34 -37.15 -25.98
N LEU A 2 -44.50 -37.66 -24.76
CA LEU A 2 -44.14 -36.94 -23.53
C LEU A 2 -42.66 -37.21 -23.23
N GLU A 3 -41.81 -36.21 -23.39
CA GLU A 3 -40.40 -36.28 -23.01
C GLU A 3 -40.27 -36.40 -21.48
N ARG A 4 -39.62 -37.48 -21.02
CA ARG A 4 -39.25 -37.60 -19.61
C ARG A 4 -38.07 -36.66 -19.34
N LYS A 5 -38.32 -35.57 -18.62
CA LYS A 5 -37.24 -34.74 -18.08
C LYS A 5 -36.45 -35.57 -17.07
N LYS A 6 -35.18 -35.87 -17.37
CA LYS A 6 -34.25 -36.45 -16.40
C LYS A 6 -33.90 -35.36 -15.39
N GLY A 7 -34.39 -35.51 -14.16
CA GLY A 7 -33.98 -34.65 -13.04
C GLY A 7 -32.63 -35.10 -12.48
N PHE A 8 -31.87 -34.15 -11.93
CA PHE A 8 -30.67 -34.46 -11.14
C PHE A 8 -31.04 -35.28 -9.91
N THR A 9 -30.23 -36.30 -9.60
CA THR A 9 -30.37 -37.04 -8.34
C THR A 9 -29.65 -36.32 -7.20
N LEU A 10 -30.16 -36.48 -5.97
CA LEU A 10 -29.52 -35.87 -4.79
C LEU A 10 -28.10 -36.38 -4.56
N ILE A 11 -27.81 -37.63 -4.94
CA ILE A 11 -26.47 -38.21 -4.77
C ILE A 11 -25.46 -37.62 -5.75
N GLU A 12 -25.87 -37.29 -6.98
CA GLU A 12 -25.02 -36.57 -7.94
C GLU A 12 -24.70 -35.16 -7.42
N LEU A 13 -25.69 -34.47 -6.88
CA LEU A 13 -25.49 -33.14 -6.29
C LEU A 13 -24.57 -33.20 -5.06
N LEU A 14 -24.76 -34.21 -4.21
CA LEU A 14 -23.94 -34.44 -3.02
C LEU A 14 -22.47 -34.71 -3.37
N ALA A 15 -22.22 -35.56 -4.36
CA ALA A 15 -20.86 -35.87 -4.80
C ALA A 15 -20.12 -34.61 -5.29
N VAL A 16 -20.80 -33.73 -6.02
CA VAL A 16 -20.21 -32.48 -6.52
C VAL A 16 -19.85 -31.52 -5.39
N ILE A 17 -20.74 -31.31 -4.41
CA ILE A 17 -20.45 -30.39 -3.30
C ILE A 17 -19.31 -30.91 -2.41
N VAL A 18 -19.18 -32.23 -2.24
CA VAL A 18 -18.07 -32.83 -1.48
C VAL A 18 -16.73 -32.56 -2.17
N VAL A 19 -16.65 -32.73 -3.49
CA VAL A 19 -15.44 -32.43 -4.25
C VAL A 19 -15.11 -30.93 -4.18
N LEU A 20 -16.11 -30.05 -4.35
CA LEU A 20 -15.90 -28.60 -4.25
C LEU A 20 -15.43 -28.17 -2.85
N ALA A 21 -15.94 -28.78 -1.79
CA ALA A 21 -15.52 -28.50 -0.43
C ALA A 21 -14.02 -28.83 -0.21
N ILE A 22 -13.56 -29.97 -0.71
CA ILE A 22 -12.14 -30.37 -0.60
C ILE A 22 -11.24 -29.40 -1.37
N LEU A 23 -11.65 -28.99 -2.59
CA LEU A 23 -10.89 -28.02 -3.39
C LEU A 23 -10.81 -26.66 -2.67
N MET A 24 -11.89 -26.20 -2.06
CA MET A 24 -11.92 -24.93 -1.32
C MET A 24 -10.95 -24.93 -0.12
N VAL A 25 -10.88 -26.02 0.64
CA VAL A 25 -9.99 -26.10 1.82
C VAL A 25 -8.52 -25.87 1.43
N ILE A 26 -8.07 -26.40 0.29
CA ILE A 26 -6.70 -26.22 -0.20
C ILE A 26 -6.50 -24.82 -0.80
N ALA A 27 -7.52 -24.28 -1.48
CA ALA A 27 -7.44 -22.99 -2.18
C ALA A 27 -7.37 -21.78 -1.23
N ILE A 28 -8.08 -21.81 -0.10
CA ILE A 28 -8.17 -20.67 0.84
C ILE A 28 -6.79 -20.14 1.30
N PRO A 29 -5.88 -20.95 1.88
CA PRO A 29 -4.60 -20.43 2.36
C PRO A 29 -3.75 -19.84 1.21
N LEU A 30 -3.78 -20.45 0.03
CA LEU A 30 -3.08 -19.93 -1.15
C LEU A 30 -3.62 -18.54 -1.54
N VAL A 31 -4.95 -18.41 -1.63
CA VAL A 31 -5.59 -17.14 -1.98
C VAL A 31 -5.25 -16.06 -0.95
N LEU A 32 -5.29 -16.38 0.35
CA LEU A 32 -4.94 -15.43 1.41
C LEU A 32 -3.50 -14.92 1.28
N ASN A 33 -2.53 -15.80 1.04
CA ASN A 33 -1.14 -15.40 0.83
C ASN A 33 -1.00 -14.50 -0.42
N THR A 34 -1.66 -14.84 -1.53
CA THR A 34 -1.61 -13.98 -2.73
C THR A 34 -2.23 -12.61 -2.52
N ILE A 35 -3.28 -12.51 -1.69
CA ILE A 35 -3.88 -11.24 -1.30
C ILE A 35 -2.91 -10.43 -0.44
N GLU A 36 -2.21 -11.07 0.50
CA GLU A 36 -1.22 -10.43 1.36
C GLU A 36 -0.05 -9.86 0.55
N ASP A 37 0.53 -10.66 -0.35
CA ASP A 37 1.57 -10.23 -1.28
C ASP A 37 1.11 -9.07 -2.18
N ALA A 38 -0.13 -9.14 -2.68
CA ALA A 38 -0.71 -8.07 -3.49
C ALA A 38 -0.86 -6.77 -2.68
N LYS A 39 -1.32 -6.85 -1.42
CA LYS A 39 -1.43 -5.69 -0.53
C LYS A 39 -0.06 -5.08 -0.23
N LYS A 40 0.94 -5.93 0.11
CA LYS A 40 2.32 -5.49 0.35
C LYS A 40 2.91 -4.81 -0.89
N GLY A 41 2.69 -5.39 -2.07
CA GLY A 41 3.12 -4.85 -3.35
C GLY A 41 2.45 -3.52 -3.69
N ALA A 42 1.14 -3.40 -3.44
CA ALA A 42 0.40 -2.16 -3.63
C ALA A 42 0.92 -1.05 -2.71
N PHE A 43 1.13 -1.33 -1.42
CA PHE A 43 1.69 -0.39 -0.47
C PHE A 43 3.11 0.04 -0.85
N LYS A 44 3.96 -0.91 -1.28
CA LYS A 44 5.30 -0.60 -1.81
C LYS A 44 5.22 0.36 -2.99
N SER A 45 4.33 0.09 -3.95
CA SER A 45 4.11 0.94 -5.13
C SER A 45 3.65 2.36 -4.74
N SER A 46 2.70 2.47 -3.80
CA SER A 46 2.24 3.75 -3.26
C SER A 46 3.39 4.53 -2.61
N ALA A 47 4.23 3.88 -1.80
CA ALA A 47 5.40 4.53 -1.18
C ALA A 47 6.38 5.08 -2.23
N TYR A 48 6.66 4.33 -3.31
CA TYR A 48 7.45 4.86 -4.44
C TYR A 48 6.76 6.02 -5.16
N GLY A 49 5.42 5.96 -5.29
CA GLY A 49 4.63 7.06 -5.83
C GLY A 49 4.76 8.34 -4.99
N MET A 50 4.77 8.20 -3.66
CA MET A 50 4.95 9.31 -2.72
C MET A 50 6.35 9.93 -2.82
N VAL A 51 7.40 9.11 -2.93
CA VAL A 51 8.77 9.62 -3.20
C VAL A 51 8.79 10.49 -4.45
N LYS A 52 8.23 9.98 -5.56
CA LYS A 52 8.18 10.72 -6.82
C LYS A 52 7.36 12.01 -6.71
N ALA A 53 6.25 11.99 -5.97
CA ALA A 53 5.46 13.18 -5.72
C ALA A 53 6.25 14.22 -4.92
N ALA A 54 7.01 13.80 -3.91
CA ALA A 54 7.87 14.65 -3.11
C ALA A 54 9.01 15.27 -3.94
N GLU A 55 9.70 14.47 -4.76
CA GLU A 55 10.72 14.97 -5.71
C GLU A 55 10.15 15.99 -6.69
N LEU A 56 8.93 15.74 -7.21
CA LEU A 56 8.24 16.66 -8.10
C LEU A 56 7.90 17.97 -7.40
N GLU A 57 7.43 17.91 -6.16
CA GLU A 57 7.10 19.10 -5.39
C GLU A 57 8.35 19.93 -5.07
N TYR A 58 9.46 19.31 -4.69
CA TYR A 58 10.74 20.01 -4.57
C TYR A 58 11.12 20.74 -5.86
N THR A 59 11.00 20.05 -6.99
CA THR A 59 11.28 20.65 -8.30
C THR A 59 10.37 21.84 -8.58
N LYS A 60 9.07 21.73 -8.27
CA LYS A 60 8.11 22.86 -8.40
C LYS A 60 8.53 24.05 -7.54
N GLN A 61 8.93 23.83 -6.29
CA GLN A 61 9.36 24.89 -5.37
C GLN A 61 10.61 25.61 -5.87
N VAL A 62 11.62 24.87 -6.31
CA VAL A 62 12.86 25.44 -6.87
C VAL A 62 12.58 26.23 -8.15
N MET A 63 11.71 25.72 -9.04
CA MET A 63 11.32 26.41 -10.27
C MET A 63 10.53 27.71 -10.01
N GLN A 64 9.83 27.79 -8.88
CA GLN A 64 9.16 29.02 -8.42
C GLN A 64 10.13 30.03 -7.78
N GLY A 65 11.41 29.69 -7.67
CA GLY A 65 12.44 30.53 -7.05
C GLY A 65 12.46 30.47 -5.52
N ASN A 66 11.75 29.52 -4.91
CA ASN A 66 11.74 29.35 -3.47
C ASN A 66 13.03 28.69 -2.99
N GLN A 67 13.60 29.19 -1.89
CA GLN A 67 14.70 28.52 -1.20
C GLN A 67 14.17 27.40 -0.32
N VAL A 68 14.45 26.16 -0.71
CA VAL A 68 14.03 24.98 0.05
C VAL A 68 15.14 24.56 1.01
N ASN A 69 14.89 24.64 2.31
CA ASN A 69 15.78 24.10 3.35
C ASN A 69 15.40 22.66 3.70
N GLU A 70 14.13 22.48 4.10
CA GLU A 70 13.54 21.19 4.40
C GLU A 70 12.01 21.30 4.22
N ILE A 71 11.42 20.30 3.58
CA ILE A 71 9.96 20.14 3.52
C ILE A 71 9.61 18.88 4.28
N ILE A 72 8.67 18.97 5.20
CA ILE A 72 8.19 17.85 6.00
C ILE A 72 6.69 17.72 5.75
N TYR A 73 6.26 16.53 5.36
CA TYR A 73 4.87 16.10 5.37
C TYR A 73 4.69 15.12 6.50
N THR A 74 3.78 15.41 7.42
CA THR A 74 3.46 14.55 8.56
C THR A 74 2.04 14.06 8.40
N TYR A 75 1.86 12.76 8.58
CA TYR A 75 0.58 12.08 8.56
C TYR A 75 0.26 11.61 9.97
N GLU A 76 -0.93 11.97 10.45
CA GLU A 76 -1.50 11.51 11.72
C GLU A 76 -2.94 11.06 11.47
N ASP A 77 -3.21 9.78 11.69
CA ASP A 77 -4.48 9.11 11.43
C ASP A 77 -5.10 9.40 10.05
N GLY A 78 -4.26 9.56 9.04
CA GLY A 78 -4.63 9.83 7.65
C GLY A 78 -4.81 11.31 7.31
N GLU A 79 -4.73 12.20 8.30
CA GLU A 79 -4.70 13.64 8.08
C GLU A 79 -3.27 14.09 7.79
N GLU A 80 -3.13 15.00 6.83
CA GLU A 80 -1.84 15.49 6.36
C GLU A 80 -1.60 16.92 6.86
N THR A 81 -0.41 17.15 7.39
CA THR A 81 0.11 18.48 7.69
C THR A 81 1.47 18.66 6.99
N SER A 82 1.83 19.89 6.64
CA SER A 82 3.12 20.15 6.01
C SER A 82 3.78 21.43 6.48
N SER A 83 5.11 21.47 6.44
CA SER A 83 5.90 22.65 6.83
C SER A 83 5.71 23.86 5.90
N ILE A 84 5.09 23.64 4.74
CA ILE A 84 4.84 24.67 3.71
C ILE A 84 3.36 25.01 3.53
N ASN A 85 2.47 24.50 4.39
CA ASN A 85 1.01 24.69 4.31
C ASN A 85 0.42 24.33 2.93
N LYS A 86 1.00 23.32 2.28
CA LYS A 86 0.56 22.80 0.99
C LYS A 86 0.56 21.28 1.03
N GLU A 87 -0.51 20.67 0.54
CA GLU A 87 -0.62 19.22 0.47
C GLU A 87 0.27 18.62 -0.62
N LEU A 88 0.76 17.41 -0.37
CA LEU A 88 1.48 16.60 -1.34
C LEU A 88 0.50 15.96 -2.31
N GLU A 89 0.69 16.22 -3.61
CA GLU A 89 -0.11 15.63 -4.68
C GLU A 89 0.25 14.15 -4.90
N ILE A 90 -0.27 13.26 -4.06
CA ILE A 90 -0.04 11.82 -4.14
C ILE A 90 -1.09 11.15 -5.03
N LYS A 91 -0.65 10.23 -5.89
CA LYS A 91 -1.54 9.27 -6.56
C LYS A 91 -1.54 7.96 -5.78
N GLY A 92 -2.61 7.70 -5.03
CA GLY A 92 -2.77 6.48 -4.24
C GLY A 92 -3.44 6.73 -2.90
N GLU A 93 -3.42 5.71 -2.04
CA GLU A 93 -3.88 5.84 -0.66
C GLU A 93 -2.85 6.60 0.17
N LYS A 94 -3.31 7.59 0.95
CA LYS A 94 -2.48 8.30 1.92
C LYS A 94 -2.11 7.33 3.05
N PRO A 95 -0.90 7.43 3.62
CA PRO A 95 -0.53 6.61 4.76
C PRO A 95 -1.36 7.00 5.98
N LYS A 96 -1.47 6.08 6.94
CA LYS A 96 -2.17 6.37 8.20
C LYS A 96 -1.32 7.27 9.08
N ASN A 97 -0.05 6.92 9.30
CA ASN A 97 0.87 7.79 10.02
C ASN A 97 2.25 7.81 9.37
N GLY A 98 3.05 8.77 9.82
CA GLY A 98 4.48 8.85 9.55
C GLY A 98 4.85 10.12 8.82
N GLU A 99 6.06 10.15 8.28
CA GLU A 99 6.61 11.37 7.70
C GLU A 99 7.30 11.12 6.36
N ILE A 100 7.20 12.13 5.49
CA ILE A 100 8.00 12.25 4.27
C ILE A 100 8.78 13.55 4.40
N ARG A 101 10.10 13.47 4.24
CA ARG A 101 10.99 14.61 4.35
C ARG A 101 11.77 14.79 3.07
N ILE A 102 11.92 16.04 2.66
CA ILE A 102 12.72 16.45 1.50
C ILE A 102 13.78 17.42 1.98
N ASN A 103 15.05 17.09 1.75
CA ASN A 103 16.14 17.98 2.16
C ASN A 103 16.43 19.06 1.10
N LYS A 104 17.33 19.99 1.42
CA LYS A 104 17.77 21.06 0.52
C LYS A 104 18.37 20.58 -0.81
N GLU A 105 18.86 19.34 -0.88
CA GLU A 105 19.45 18.71 -2.06
C GLU A 105 18.38 18.03 -2.95
N GLY A 106 17.12 18.03 -2.51
CA GLY A 106 16.01 17.36 -3.19
C GLY A 106 15.95 15.86 -2.92
N GLU A 107 16.80 15.34 -2.03
CA GLU A 107 16.76 13.95 -1.62
C GLU A 107 15.54 13.72 -0.72
N VAL A 108 14.87 12.58 -0.88
CA VAL A 108 13.67 12.22 -0.13
C VAL A 108 13.94 11.08 0.85
N ALA A 109 13.58 11.28 2.11
CA ALA A 109 13.47 10.24 3.12
C ALA A 109 11.99 10.05 3.50
N LEU A 110 11.60 8.83 3.82
CA LEU A 110 10.25 8.55 4.29
C LEU A 110 10.25 7.46 5.36
N ALA A 111 9.32 7.58 6.30
CA ALA A 111 8.98 6.55 7.27
C ALA A 111 7.48 6.62 7.50
N ILE A 112 6.71 5.78 6.81
CA ILE A 112 5.24 5.82 6.80
C ILE A 112 4.65 4.43 7.07
N HIS A 113 3.41 4.35 7.56
CA HIS A 113 2.70 3.08 7.70
C HIS A 113 1.20 3.22 7.43
N ASP A 114 0.57 2.16 6.92
CA ASP A 114 -0.89 2.07 6.71
C ASP A 114 -1.62 1.32 7.85
N GLY A 115 -0.86 0.85 8.84
CA GLY A 115 -1.36 0.06 9.97
C GLY A 115 -1.11 -1.45 9.81
N THR A 116 -0.77 -1.91 8.61
CA THR A 116 -0.32 -3.29 8.35
C THR A 116 1.15 -3.33 7.97
N TYR A 117 1.59 -2.41 7.11
CA TYR A 117 2.96 -2.32 6.59
C TYR A 117 3.59 -0.97 6.91
N CYS A 118 4.90 -0.97 7.14
CA CYS A 118 5.77 0.20 7.21
C CYS A 118 6.64 0.28 5.96
N ALA A 119 6.82 1.48 5.43
CA ALA A 119 7.78 1.79 4.38
C ALA A 119 8.84 2.73 4.94
N LYS A 120 10.11 2.41 4.74
CA LYS A 120 11.25 3.22 5.18
C LYS A 120 12.24 3.42 4.03
N LYS A 121 12.78 4.63 3.93
CA LYS A 121 13.85 5.00 2.99
C LYS A 121 14.61 6.19 3.56
N ASN A 122 15.93 6.12 3.60
CA ASN A 122 16.78 7.26 3.93
C ASN A 122 17.13 8.09 2.68
N TYR A 123 17.60 9.32 2.88
CA TYR A 123 17.87 10.30 1.80
C TYR A 123 18.74 9.77 0.64
N LYS A 124 19.65 8.82 0.90
CA LYS A 124 20.60 8.29 -0.09
C LYS A 124 20.36 6.84 -0.50
N GLU A 125 19.30 6.23 0.04
CA GLU A 125 18.90 4.88 -0.36
C GLU A 125 18.01 4.96 -1.59
N GLU A 126 18.27 4.10 -2.58
CA GLU A 126 17.44 4.01 -3.78
C GLU A 126 16.18 3.15 -3.54
N GLU A 127 16.29 2.15 -2.67
CA GLU A 127 15.23 1.19 -2.41
C GLU A 127 14.44 1.52 -1.15
N ILE A 128 13.12 1.29 -1.21
CA ILE A 128 12.23 1.38 -0.05
C ILE A 128 12.18 0.00 0.62
N GLU A 129 12.52 -0.03 1.90
CA GLU A 129 12.35 -1.19 2.76
C GLU A 129 10.88 -1.28 3.22
N ILE A 130 10.26 -2.45 3.04
CA ILE A 130 8.88 -2.71 3.47
C ILE A 130 8.90 -3.78 4.55
N THR A 131 8.41 -3.43 5.73
CA THR A 131 8.26 -4.34 6.87
C THR A 131 6.80 -4.41 7.31
N GLU A 132 6.40 -5.48 8.00
CA GLU A 132 5.10 -5.50 8.69
C GLU A 132 5.16 -4.67 9.97
N VAL A 133 4.03 -4.09 10.36
CA VAL A 133 3.87 -3.36 11.63
C VAL A 133 3.89 -4.41 12.76
N SER A 134 5.08 -4.73 13.27
CA SER A 134 5.20 -5.36 14.59
C SER A 134 5.15 -4.28 15.67
N GLU A 135 4.64 -4.60 16.86
CA GLU A 135 4.44 -3.70 18.02
C GLU A 135 5.68 -2.87 18.44
N LYS A 136 6.87 -3.16 17.89
CA LYS A 136 8.11 -2.41 18.12
C LYS A 136 8.34 -1.21 17.20
N SER A 137 7.53 -1.01 16.16
CA SER A 137 7.69 0.11 15.22
C SER A 137 6.97 1.40 15.64
N VAL A 138 6.23 1.36 16.77
CA VAL A 138 5.53 2.50 17.38
C VAL A 138 6.33 2.98 18.59
N LYS A 139 7.57 3.43 18.38
CA LYS A 139 8.33 4.17 19.39
C LYS A 139 9.40 5.05 18.76
#